data_AF-E1ZIH4-F1
#
_entry.id   AF-E1ZIH4-F1
#
_cell.length_a   1.000
_cell.length_b   1.000
_cell.length_c   1.000
_cell.angle_alpha   90.00
_cell.angle_beta   90.00
_cell.angle_gamma   90.00
#
_symmetry.space_group_name_H-M   'P 1'
#
loop_
_entity.id
_entity.type
_entity.pdbx_description
1 polymer ?
#
loop_
_entity_poly.entity_id
_entity_poly.type
_entity_poly.pdbx_seq_one_letter_code
_entity_poly.pdbx_strand_id
1 'polypeptide(L)'
;MTRLRSPSASTPPCVSAIDAAADRIREETGLHTHAERRKLEWAADKQLGGTVILVLYLTFAMKLRSLLTPPPSPAVAASLLAYCAACLATIAWRRSGWTTSYMRWREGLATLLRLTACGLGAWTVLTGRLLEAVPPTAAAGAAAHLALIVFACGGPSCISHALAWRMRFWLSAATQTFLVGTILRHHPTFCSVPALASPAAQAHTHRLYSLLSTLAYTLPLPVSAFVQPDPEAECQTVLGFLHIAIGLLAPLVCEALAEARLFRQQQRRRRALGLPAERGIDASIFGAVGFLADEGSGLFVAAIVWVLLAVTWDWLALFSIPAEQRAWQGARG
;
A
#
# COMPACT_ATOMS: atom_id res chain seq x y z
N MET A 1 70.42 18.06 -11.14
CA MET A 1 69.01 17.91 -10.70
C MET A 1 68.99 16.95 -9.52
N THR A 2 69.01 17.50 -8.31
CA THR A 2 69.26 16.79 -7.05
C THR A 2 67.92 16.53 -6.36
N ARG A 3 67.48 15.26 -6.28
CA ARG A 3 66.26 14.87 -5.56
C ARG A 3 66.53 14.91 -4.05
N LEU A 4 65.93 15.88 -3.36
CA LEU A 4 65.81 15.90 -1.91
C LEU A 4 64.86 14.78 -1.48
N ARG A 5 65.38 13.78 -0.76
CA ARG A 5 64.59 12.77 -0.04
C ARG A 5 64.01 13.42 1.22
N SER A 6 62.68 13.43 1.34
CA SER A 6 61.97 13.79 2.57
C SER A 6 62.19 12.72 3.65
N PRO A 7 62.46 13.10 4.92
CA PRO A 7 62.60 12.15 6.01
C PRO A 7 61.24 11.50 6.33
N SER A 8 61.26 10.17 6.51
CA SER A 8 60.12 9.38 6.97
C SER A 8 59.75 9.80 8.39
N ALA A 9 58.56 10.39 8.56
CA ALA A 9 57.97 10.62 9.87
C ALA A 9 57.61 9.26 10.48
N SER A 10 58.41 8.81 11.44
CA SER A 10 58.07 7.67 12.30
C SER A 10 56.85 8.04 13.14
N THR A 11 55.73 7.38 12.89
CA THR A 11 54.52 7.49 13.73
C THR A 11 54.85 7.09 15.17
N PRO A 12 54.44 7.89 16.18
CA PRO A 12 54.74 7.59 17.57
C PRO A 12 54.02 6.30 18.04
N PRO A 13 54.69 5.44 18.82
CA PRO A 13 54.18 4.12 19.24
C PRO A 13 52.97 4.16 20.19
N CYS A 14 52.49 5.35 20.58
CA CYS A 14 51.31 5.48 21.45
C CYS A 14 49.96 5.41 20.70
N VAL A 15 49.92 5.66 19.39
CA VAL A 15 48.64 5.63 18.65
C VAL A 15 48.16 4.19 18.43
N SER A 16 49.08 3.24 18.21
CA SER A 16 48.73 1.84 18.00
C SER A 16 48.18 1.14 19.25
N ALA A 17 48.56 1.59 20.45
CA ALA A 17 48.07 1.01 21.69
C ALA A 17 46.65 1.48 22.03
N ILE A 18 46.30 2.73 21.69
CA ILE A 18 44.95 3.29 21.88
C ILE A 18 43.98 2.67 20.87
N ASP A 19 44.39 2.50 19.60
CA ASP A 19 43.56 1.85 18.59
C ASP A 19 43.35 0.36 18.91
N ALA A 20 44.38 -0.36 19.39
CA ALA A 20 44.25 -1.75 19.81
C ALA A 20 43.38 -1.94 21.08
N ALA A 21 43.40 -0.98 22.00
CA ALA A 21 42.53 -0.98 23.18
C ALA A 21 41.09 -0.62 22.82
N ALA A 22 40.87 0.30 21.88
CA ALA A 22 39.55 0.63 21.35
C ALA A 22 38.92 -0.55 20.60
N ASP A 23 39.71 -1.32 19.84
CA ASP A 23 39.24 -2.52 19.15
C ASP A 23 38.90 -3.66 20.13
N ARG A 24 39.68 -3.87 21.21
CA ARG A 24 39.34 -4.84 22.26
C ARG A 24 38.10 -4.48 23.06
N ILE A 25 37.94 -3.20 23.43
CA ILE A 25 36.72 -2.74 24.11
C ILE A 25 35.51 -2.90 23.18
N ARG A 26 35.67 -2.68 21.87
CA ARG A 26 34.61 -2.87 20.87
C ARG A 26 34.25 -4.36 20.67
N GLU A 27 35.21 -5.27 20.80
CA GLU A 27 35.00 -6.73 20.84
C GLU A 27 34.33 -7.21 22.13
N GLU A 28 34.75 -6.71 23.30
CA GLU A 28 34.26 -7.19 24.60
C GLU A 28 32.92 -6.56 25.04
N THR A 29 32.58 -5.34 24.61
CA THR A 29 31.41 -4.61 25.16
C THR A 29 30.13 -4.61 24.31
N GLY A 30 30.12 -4.97 23.01
CA GLY A 30 28.87 -4.73 22.27
C GLY A 30 28.67 -5.17 20.83
N LEU A 31 29.54 -5.99 20.24
CA LEU A 31 29.25 -6.55 18.91
C LEU A 31 28.15 -7.62 18.95
N HIS A 32 28.00 -8.34 20.07
CA HIS A 32 26.85 -9.21 20.31
C HIS A 32 25.57 -8.42 20.59
N THR A 33 25.61 -7.34 21.36
CA THR A 33 24.39 -6.59 21.71
C THR A 33 23.79 -5.86 20.52
N HIS A 34 24.59 -5.30 19.59
CA HIS A 34 24.01 -4.60 18.44
C HIS A 34 23.42 -5.55 17.40
N ALA A 35 24.03 -6.74 17.21
CA ALA A 35 23.52 -7.77 16.32
C ALA A 35 22.31 -8.50 16.92
N GLU A 36 22.32 -8.80 18.21
CA GLU A 36 21.18 -9.40 18.92
C GLU A 36 20.03 -8.43 19.08
N ARG A 37 20.29 -7.16 19.39
CA ARG A 37 19.24 -6.12 19.44
C ARG A 37 18.62 -5.91 18.06
N ARG A 38 19.41 -5.92 16.98
CA ARG A 38 18.87 -5.92 15.61
C ARG A 38 18.08 -7.19 15.30
N LYS A 39 18.49 -8.37 15.79
CA LYS A 39 17.70 -9.61 15.64
C LYS A 39 16.37 -9.52 16.39
N LEU A 40 16.36 -8.96 17.60
CA LEU A 40 15.16 -8.79 18.43
C LEU A 40 14.22 -7.72 17.86
N GLU A 41 14.74 -6.56 17.44
CA GLU A 41 13.96 -5.51 16.78
C GLU A 41 13.38 -6.01 15.45
N TRP A 42 14.15 -6.74 14.66
CA TRP A 42 13.68 -7.33 13.41
C TRP A 42 12.68 -8.48 13.63
N ALA A 43 12.80 -9.22 14.73
CA ALA A 43 11.81 -10.22 15.12
C ALA A 43 10.50 -9.57 15.58
N ALA A 44 10.57 -8.50 16.38
CA ALA A 44 9.43 -7.77 16.91
C ALA A 44 8.65 -7.04 15.80
N ASP A 45 9.33 -6.27 14.96
CA ASP A 45 8.73 -5.50 13.86
C ASP A 45 7.97 -6.40 12.89
N LYS A 46 8.52 -7.58 12.60
CA LYS A 46 7.86 -8.53 11.71
C LYS A 46 6.68 -9.27 12.34
N GLN A 47 6.58 -9.38 13.66
CA GLN A 47 5.54 -10.19 14.31
C GLN A 47 4.24 -9.41 14.55
N LEU A 48 4.33 -8.08 14.62
CA LEU A 48 3.19 -7.19 14.84
C LEU A 48 2.17 -7.25 13.69
N GLY A 49 2.60 -7.19 12.43
CA GLY A 49 1.68 -7.09 11.28
C GLY A 49 0.66 -8.23 11.20
N GLY A 50 1.11 -9.50 11.25
CA GLY A 50 0.21 -10.66 11.18
C GLY A 50 -0.73 -10.78 12.38
N THR A 51 -0.25 -10.42 13.58
CA THR A 51 -1.05 -10.47 14.81
C THR A 51 -2.14 -9.39 14.79
N VAL A 52 -1.80 -8.17 14.38
CA VAL A 52 -2.75 -7.06 14.24
C VAL A 52 -3.84 -7.41 13.24
N ILE A 53 -3.48 -7.95 12.07
CA ILE A 53 -4.48 -8.38 11.08
C ILE A 53 -5.41 -9.44 11.64
N LEU A 54 -4.88 -10.47 12.31
CA LEU A 54 -5.70 -11.50 12.91
C LEU A 54 -6.69 -10.92 13.94
N VAL A 55 -6.21 -10.03 14.82
CA VAL A 55 -7.08 -9.36 15.80
C VAL A 55 -8.16 -8.52 15.12
N LEU A 56 -7.82 -7.81 14.05
CA LEU A 56 -8.78 -7.03 13.27
C LEU A 56 -9.85 -7.92 12.65
N TYR A 57 -9.48 -9.03 12.00
CA TYR A 57 -10.43 -9.97 11.41
C TYR A 57 -11.31 -10.68 12.45
N LEU A 58 -10.74 -11.09 13.58
CA LEU A 58 -11.52 -11.70 14.66
C LEU A 58 -12.51 -10.70 15.26
N THR A 59 -12.05 -9.48 15.56
CA THR A 59 -12.91 -8.40 16.05
C THR A 59 -14.03 -8.10 15.05
N PHE A 60 -13.68 -8.03 13.78
CA PHE A 60 -14.64 -7.82 12.70
C PHE A 60 -15.65 -8.96 12.62
N ALA A 61 -15.22 -10.22 12.61
CA ALA A 61 -16.11 -11.38 12.58
C ALA A 61 -17.07 -11.43 13.78
N MET A 62 -16.57 -11.10 14.98
CA MET A 62 -17.40 -11.03 16.19
C MET A 62 -18.42 -9.88 16.12
N LYS A 63 -17.98 -8.68 15.72
CA LYS A 63 -18.87 -7.51 15.61
C LYS A 63 -19.86 -7.63 14.45
N LEU A 64 -19.47 -8.25 13.34
CA LEU A 64 -20.31 -8.44 12.16
C LEU A 64 -21.58 -9.22 12.52
N ARG A 65 -21.45 -10.25 13.37
CA ARG A 65 -22.59 -11.02 13.85
C ARG A 65 -23.56 -10.18 14.70
N SER A 66 -23.06 -9.20 15.46
CA SER A 66 -23.89 -8.28 16.24
C SER A 66 -24.50 -7.14 15.42
N LEU A 67 -23.86 -6.76 14.31
CA LEU A 67 -24.26 -5.61 13.49
C LEU A 67 -25.22 -5.98 12.35
N LEU A 68 -25.24 -7.24 11.92
CA LEU A 68 -26.09 -7.69 10.83
C LEU A 68 -27.30 -8.48 11.35
N THR A 69 -28.49 -7.92 11.12
CA THR A 69 -29.78 -8.61 11.21
C THR A 69 -30.49 -8.47 9.86
N PRO A 70 -30.66 -9.54 9.08
CA PRO A 70 -30.35 -10.95 9.38
C PRO A 70 -28.84 -11.26 9.46
N PRO A 71 -28.45 -12.38 10.10
CA PRO A 71 -27.04 -12.78 10.21
C PRO A 71 -26.38 -12.90 8.83
N PRO A 72 -25.05 -12.70 8.73
CA PRO A 72 -24.33 -12.84 7.47
C PRO A 72 -24.56 -14.22 6.86
N SER A 73 -24.57 -14.28 5.53
CA SER A 73 -24.70 -15.55 4.82
C SER A 73 -23.62 -16.54 5.29
N PRO A 74 -23.90 -17.85 5.31
CA PRO A 74 -22.92 -18.85 5.72
C PRO A 74 -21.62 -18.77 4.89
N ALA A 75 -21.71 -18.33 3.63
CA ALA A 75 -20.56 -18.10 2.77
C ALA A 75 -19.63 -16.98 3.29
N VAL A 76 -20.19 -15.87 3.79
CA VAL A 76 -19.41 -14.77 4.39
C VAL A 76 -18.72 -15.24 5.66
N ALA A 77 -19.45 -15.93 6.55
CA ALA A 77 -18.88 -16.46 7.79
C ALA A 77 -17.76 -17.48 7.51
N ALA A 78 -17.97 -18.40 6.58
CA ALA A 78 -16.96 -19.37 6.15
C ALA A 78 -15.72 -18.69 5.56
N SER A 79 -15.91 -17.64 4.75
CA SER A 79 -14.80 -16.86 4.17
C SER A 79 -13.97 -16.18 5.26
N LEU A 80 -14.61 -15.50 6.23
CA LEU A 80 -13.90 -14.87 7.34
C LEU A 80 -13.15 -15.88 8.21
N LEU A 81 -13.75 -17.03 8.49
CA LEU A 81 -13.09 -18.11 9.22
C LEU A 81 -11.90 -18.67 8.46
N ALA A 82 -12.01 -18.83 7.14
CA ALA A 82 -10.90 -19.25 6.30
C ALA A 82 -9.73 -18.24 6.35
N TYR A 83 -10.00 -16.93 6.36
CA TYR A 83 -8.95 -15.92 6.56
C TYR A 83 -8.28 -16.00 7.92
N CYS A 84 -9.07 -16.11 8.98
CA CYS A 84 -8.52 -16.27 10.33
C CYS A 84 -7.64 -17.52 10.42
N ALA A 85 -8.12 -18.64 9.88
CA ALA A 85 -7.36 -19.90 9.84
C ALA A 85 -6.07 -19.77 9.04
N ALA A 86 -6.11 -19.11 7.88
CA ALA A 86 -4.93 -18.93 7.05
C ALA A 86 -3.91 -17.95 7.65
N CYS A 87 -4.37 -16.90 8.34
CA CYS A 87 -3.52 -16.02 9.14
C CYS A 87 -2.83 -16.79 10.28
N LEU A 88 -3.60 -17.58 11.04
CA LEU A 88 -3.08 -18.43 12.11
C LEU A 88 -2.06 -19.44 11.58
N ALA A 89 -2.36 -20.12 10.47
CA ALA A 89 -1.46 -21.05 9.81
C ALA A 89 -0.16 -20.37 9.40
N THR A 90 -0.23 -19.16 8.85
CA THR A 90 0.96 -18.37 8.46
C THR A 90 1.82 -18.00 9.68
N ILE A 91 1.18 -17.58 10.79
CA ILE A 91 1.88 -17.27 12.04
C ILE A 91 2.52 -18.54 12.63
N ALA A 92 1.80 -19.65 12.65
CA ALA A 92 2.27 -20.93 13.16
C ALA A 92 3.44 -21.48 12.32
N TRP A 93 3.33 -21.47 10.99
CA TRP A 93 4.39 -21.91 10.07
C TRP A 93 5.65 -21.06 10.23
N ARG A 94 5.50 -19.76 10.44
CA ARG A 94 6.65 -18.90 10.72
C ARG A 94 7.33 -19.23 12.05
N ARG A 95 6.58 -19.73 13.04
CA ARG A 95 7.09 -20.10 14.38
C ARG A 95 7.62 -21.53 14.48
N SER A 96 7.22 -22.45 13.60
CA SER A 96 7.53 -23.88 13.71
C SER A 96 9.00 -24.27 13.45
N GLY A 97 9.92 -23.31 13.35
CA GLY A 97 11.34 -23.57 13.05
C GLY A 97 11.63 -23.88 11.58
N TRP A 98 10.61 -24.10 10.73
CA TRP A 98 10.74 -24.41 9.30
C TRP A 98 10.97 -23.17 8.43
N THR A 99 11.96 -22.36 8.82
CA THR A 99 12.24 -21.06 8.22
C THR A 99 12.53 -21.14 6.73
N THR A 100 13.29 -22.14 6.27
CA THR A 100 13.60 -22.34 4.84
C THR A 100 12.35 -22.61 4.01
N SER A 101 11.46 -23.47 4.51
CA SER A 101 10.20 -23.80 3.84
C SER A 101 9.29 -22.57 3.77
N TYR A 102 9.13 -21.86 4.89
CA TYR A 102 8.37 -20.61 4.95
C TYR A 102 8.91 -19.57 3.97
N MET A 103 10.23 -19.34 3.95
CA MET A 103 10.84 -18.33 3.05
C MET A 103 10.59 -18.62 1.58
N ARG A 104 10.53 -19.90 1.18
CA ARG A 104 10.24 -20.32 -0.20
C ARG A 104 8.80 -20.02 -0.61
N TRP A 105 7.84 -20.24 0.30
CA TRP A 105 6.41 -20.17 -0.01
C TRP A 105 5.72 -18.87 0.41
N ARG A 106 6.37 -18.04 1.23
CA ARG A 106 5.75 -16.83 1.83
C ARG A 106 5.11 -15.90 0.79
N GLU A 107 5.73 -15.73 -0.38
CA GLU A 107 5.27 -14.77 -1.40
C GLU A 107 4.07 -15.32 -2.16
N GLY A 108 4.06 -16.63 -2.44
CA GLY A 108 2.89 -17.32 -3.01
C GLY A 108 1.71 -17.29 -2.06
N LEU A 109 1.93 -17.56 -0.77
CA LEU A 109 0.88 -17.49 0.25
C LEU A 109 0.36 -16.06 0.45
N ALA A 110 1.26 -15.07 0.54
CA ALA A 110 0.88 -13.67 0.65
C ALA A 110 0.03 -13.23 -0.55
N THR A 111 0.43 -13.64 -1.77
CA THR A 111 -0.34 -13.38 -3.00
C THR A 111 -1.72 -14.01 -2.92
N LEU A 112 -1.78 -15.31 -2.60
CA LEU A 112 -3.05 -16.03 -2.47
C LEU A 112 -3.97 -15.37 -1.44
N LEU A 113 -3.45 -15.03 -0.26
CA LEU A 113 -4.20 -14.37 0.81
C LEU A 113 -4.74 -13.01 0.40
N ARG A 114 -3.95 -12.17 -0.30
CA ARG A 114 -4.44 -10.88 -0.80
C ARG A 114 -5.53 -11.06 -1.85
N LEU A 115 -5.30 -11.97 -2.80
CA LEU A 115 -6.22 -12.22 -3.90
C LEU A 115 -7.55 -12.80 -3.44
N THR A 116 -7.53 -13.69 -2.45
CA THR A 116 -8.76 -14.22 -1.89
C THR A 116 -9.43 -13.17 -0.99
N ALA A 117 -8.66 -12.47 -0.13
CA ALA A 117 -9.22 -11.56 0.89
C ALA A 117 -9.95 -10.36 0.31
N CYS A 118 -9.43 -9.81 -0.79
CA CYS A 118 -9.93 -8.59 -1.40
C CYS A 118 -10.30 -8.75 -2.87
N GLY A 119 -9.85 -9.81 -3.54
CA GLY A 119 -10.15 -10.08 -4.95
C GLY A 119 -11.27 -11.12 -5.15
N LEU A 120 -11.47 -11.51 -6.42
CA LEU A 120 -12.44 -12.52 -6.86
C LEU A 120 -13.91 -12.25 -6.46
N GLY A 121 -14.23 -11.01 -6.08
CA GLY A 121 -15.58 -10.56 -5.76
C GLY A 121 -16.09 -10.95 -4.36
N ALA A 122 -15.37 -11.76 -3.58
CA ALA A 122 -15.82 -12.14 -2.23
C ALA A 122 -15.91 -10.93 -1.29
N TRP A 123 -14.89 -10.07 -1.33
CA TRP A 123 -14.90 -8.80 -0.59
C TRP A 123 -15.98 -7.85 -1.08
N THR A 124 -16.24 -7.80 -2.40
CA THR A 124 -17.24 -6.88 -2.95
C THR A 124 -18.64 -7.28 -2.54
N VAL A 125 -18.95 -8.58 -2.53
CA VAL A 125 -20.20 -9.10 -1.99
C VAL A 125 -20.34 -8.77 -0.50
N LEU A 126 -19.31 -9.01 0.30
CA LEU A 126 -19.34 -8.71 1.75
C LEU A 126 -19.56 -7.22 2.02
N THR A 127 -18.78 -6.36 1.38
CA THR A 127 -18.87 -4.90 1.53
C THR A 127 -20.22 -4.38 1.03
N GLY A 128 -20.73 -4.91 -0.08
CA GLY A 128 -22.06 -4.57 -0.59
C GLY A 128 -23.16 -4.89 0.42
N ARG A 129 -23.15 -6.10 1.00
CA ARG A 129 -24.11 -6.50 2.04
C ARG A 129 -24.01 -5.64 3.30
N LEU A 130 -22.79 -5.25 3.68
CA LEU A 130 -22.57 -4.37 4.81
C LEU A 130 -23.11 -2.96 4.56
N LEU A 131 -22.90 -2.42 3.37
CA LEU A 131 -23.45 -1.12 2.97
C LEU A 131 -24.98 -1.18 2.86
N GLU A 132 -25.57 -2.29 2.39
CA GLU A 132 -27.02 -2.49 2.35
C GLU A 132 -27.66 -2.44 3.74
N ALA A 133 -26.94 -2.91 4.77
CA ALA A 133 -27.40 -2.88 6.15
C ALA A 133 -27.28 -1.49 6.81
N VAL A 134 -26.54 -0.56 6.22
CA VAL A 134 -26.40 0.81 6.73
C VAL A 134 -27.64 1.62 6.34
N PRO A 135 -28.37 2.21 7.31
CA PRO A 135 -29.55 3.01 6.99
C PRO A 135 -29.14 4.27 6.20
N PRO A 136 -29.94 4.73 5.23
CA PRO A 136 -29.63 5.92 4.44
C PRO A 136 -29.38 7.18 5.30
N THR A 137 -30.04 7.27 6.46
CA THR A 137 -29.87 8.37 7.41
C THR A 137 -28.47 8.43 8.04
N ALA A 138 -27.74 7.31 8.09
CA ALA A 138 -26.36 7.31 8.57
C ALA A 138 -25.42 8.08 7.63
N ALA A 139 -25.78 8.22 6.35
CA ALA A 139 -25.03 9.04 5.38
C ALA A 139 -25.41 10.54 5.42
N ALA A 140 -26.29 10.97 6.33
CA ALA A 140 -26.74 12.36 6.41
C ALA A 140 -25.58 13.34 6.71
N GLY A 141 -24.57 12.91 7.47
CA GLY A 141 -23.38 13.70 7.78
C GLY A 141 -22.25 13.47 6.78
N ALA A 142 -21.58 14.54 6.35
CA ALA A 142 -20.45 14.47 5.41
C ALA A 142 -19.31 13.54 5.89
N ALA A 143 -19.01 13.56 7.19
CA ALA A 143 -17.99 12.68 7.79
C ALA A 143 -18.39 11.20 7.74
N ALA A 144 -19.66 10.89 8.00
CA ALA A 144 -20.17 9.53 7.94
C ALA A 144 -20.23 9.02 6.49
N HIS A 145 -20.64 9.86 5.55
CA HIS A 145 -20.58 9.55 4.12
C HIS A 145 -19.15 9.28 3.64
N LEU A 146 -18.19 10.12 4.03
CA LEU A 146 -16.78 9.91 3.71
C LEU A 146 -16.26 8.58 4.30
N ALA A 147 -16.64 8.26 5.53
CA ALA A 147 -16.29 6.98 6.16
C ALA A 147 -16.89 5.78 5.38
N LEU A 148 -18.13 5.90 4.89
CA LEU A 148 -18.76 4.86 4.05
C LEU A 148 -18.05 4.70 2.71
N ILE A 149 -17.66 5.80 2.05
CA ILE A 149 -16.88 5.77 0.81
C ILE A 149 -15.51 5.12 1.05
N VAL A 150 -14.81 5.49 2.12
CA VAL A 150 -13.50 4.90 2.49
C VAL A 150 -13.63 3.43 2.86
N PHE A 151 -14.73 3.04 3.52
CA PHE A 151 -15.02 1.65 3.81
C PHE A 151 -15.31 0.87 2.52
N ALA A 152 -16.17 1.41 1.65
CA ALA A 152 -16.52 0.84 0.36
C ALA A 152 -15.30 0.66 -0.55
N CYS A 153 -14.32 1.56 -0.45
CA CYS A 153 -13.11 1.47 -1.27
C CYS A 153 -12.16 0.34 -0.89
N GLY A 154 -12.32 -0.28 0.29
CA GLY A 154 -11.45 -1.35 0.76
C GLY A 154 -9.96 -0.97 0.88
N GLY A 155 -9.60 0.31 0.66
CA GLY A 155 -8.23 0.80 0.67
C GLY A 155 -7.51 0.54 2.01
N PRO A 156 -8.15 0.80 3.17
CA PRO A 156 -7.56 0.45 4.46
C PRO A 156 -7.22 -1.05 4.60
N SER A 157 -8.07 -1.94 4.07
CA SER A 157 -7.81 -3.38 4.06
C SER A 157 -6.61 -3.71 3.16
N CYS A 158 -6.55 -3.12 1.97
CA CYS A 158 -5.43 -3.31 1.03
C CYS A 158 -4.10 -2.85 1.63
N ILE A 159 -4.07 -1.69 2.29
CA ILE A 159 -2.89 -1.18 3.00
C ILE A 159 -2.51 -2.14 4.14
N SER A 160 -3.48 -2.57 4.94
CA SER A 160 -3.23 -3.48 6.05
C SER A 160 -2.57 -4.77 5.54
N HIS A 161 -3.14 -5.39 4.51
CA HIS A 161 -2.57 -6.60 3.88
C HIS A 161 -1.19 -6.36 3.29
N ALA A 162 -0.96 -5.19 2.69
CA ALA A 162 0.34 -4.84 2.15
C ALA A 162 1.42 -4.81 3.23
N LEU A 163 1.09 -4.20 4.38
CA LEU A 163 2.00 -4.09 5.52
C LEU A 163 2.24 -5.44 6.22
N ALA A 164 1.21 -6.27 6.36
CA ALA A 164 1.33 -7.54 7.07
C ALA A 164 1.97 -8.66 6.24
N TRP A 165 1.72 -8.68 4.93
CA TRP A 165 2.16 -9.75 4.05
C TRP A 165 3.10 -9.21 2.97
N ARG A 166 4.26 -8.71 3.41
CA ARG A 166 5.26 -8.11 2.53
C ARG A 166 5.73 -9.13 1.48
N MET A 167 5.76 -8.70 0.23
CA MET A 167 6.23 -9.48 -0.92
C MET A 167 7.14 -8.60 -1.78
N ARG A 168 7.75 -9.18 -2.82
CA ARG A 168 8.55 -8.41 -3.78
C ARG A 168 7.69 -7.37 -4.48
N PHE A 169 8.23 -6.18 -4.70
CA PHE A 169 7.53 -5.03 -5.26
C PHE A 169 6.78 -5.39 -6.55
N TRP A 170 7.43 -6.07 -7.50
CA TRP A 170 6.81 -6.47 -8.76
C TRP A 170 5.62 -7.42 -8.59
N LEU A 171 5.74 -8.40 -7.69
CA LEU A 171 4.65 -9.33 -7.41
C LEU A 171 3.49 -8.62 -6.71
N SER A 172 3.80 -7.67 -5.82
CA SER A 172 2.78 -6.83 -5.19
C SER A 172 2.09 -5.93 -6.20
N ALA A 173 2.84 -5.29 -7.10
CA ALA A 173 2.29 -4.46 -8.16
C ALA A 173 1.31 -5.26 -9.01
N ALA A 174 1.69 -6.46 -9.44
CA ALA A 174 0.80 -7.35 -10.18
C ALA A 174 -0.45 -7.74 -9.35
N THR A 175 -0.25 -8.13 -8.08
CA THR A 175 -1.33 -8.56 -7.17
C THR A 175 -2.32 -7.45 -6.88
N GLN A 176 -1.84 -6.26 -6.52
CA GLN A 176 -2.67 -5.09 -6.22
C GLN A 176 -3.37 -4.57 -7.48
N THR A 177 -2.70 -4.58 -8.63
CA THR A 177 -3.33 -4.18 -9.90
C THR A 177 -4.47 -5.13 -10.26
N PHE A 178 -4.25 -6.44 -10.12
CA PHE A 178 -5.31 -7.43 -10.33
C PHE A 178 -6.47 -7.24 -9.36
N LEU A 179 -6.17 -7.06 -8.07
CA LEU A 179 -7.14 -6.84 -7.02
C LEU A 179 -7.99 -5.59 -7.30
N VAL A 180 -7.36 -4.44 -7.51
CA VAL A 180 -8.07 -3.19 -7.83
C VAL A 180 -8.86 -3.36 -9.12
N GLY A 181 -8.28 -3.92 -10.18
CA GLY A 181 -8.97 -4.19 -11.43
C GLY A 181 -10.22 -5.06 -11.28
N THR A 182 -10.19 -6.06 -10.39
CA THR A 182 -11.38 -6.87 -10.09
C THR A 182 -12.44 -6.07 -9.33
N ILE A 183 -12.04 -5.19 -8.41
CA ILE A 183 -12.98 -4.39 -7.61
C ILE A 183 -13.62 -3.28 -8.44
N LEU A 184 -12.89 -2.63 -9.35
CA LEU A 184 -13.42 -1.57 -10.22
C LEU A 184 -14.68 -2.02 -10.98
N ARG A 185 -14.76 -3.31 -11.36
CA ARG A 185 -15.93 -3.89 -12.05
C ARG A 185 -17.21 -3.89 -11.20
N HIS A 186 -17.09 -3.73 -9.89
CA HIS A 186 -18.21 -3.75 -8.95
C HIS A 186 -18.62 -2.35 -8.46
N HIS A 187 -18.01 -1.28 -8.99
CA HIS A 187 -18.33 0.09 -8.60
C HIS A 187 -19.79 0.49 -8.85
N PRO A 188 -20.42 0.13 -9.98
CA PRO A 188 -21.84 0.39 -10.19
C PRO A 188 -22.70 -0.23 -9.08
N THR A 189 -22.38 -1.47 -8.68
CA THR A 189 -23.08 -2.16 -7.60
C THR A 189 -22.98 -1.40 -6.28
N PHE A 190 -21.79 -0.93 -5.90
CA PHE A 190 -21.63 -0.15 -4.66
C PHE A 190 -22.40 1.18 -4.70
N CYS A 191 -22.30 1.91 -5.82
CA CYS A 191 -22.96 3.20 -5.96
C CYS A 191 -24.49 3.09 -6.00
N SER A 192 -25.04 1.94 -6.39
CA SER A 192 -26.48 1.67 -6.37
C SER A 192 -27.04 1.31 -4.98
N VAL A 193 -26.19 1.06 -3.98
CA VAL A 193 -26.65 0.69 -2.63
C VAL A 193 -27.34 1.88 -1.96
N PRO A 194 -28.49 1.72 -1.27
CA PRO A 194 -29.26 2.83 -0.71
C PRO A 194 -28.47 3.82 0.16
N ALA A 195 -27.46 3.35 0.89
CA ALA A 195 -26.60 4.19 1.72
C ALA A 195 -25.81 5.22 0.90
N LEU A 196 -25.41 4.87 -0.32
CA LEU A 196 -24.64 5.73 -1.24
C LEU A 196 -25.52 6.38 -2.32
N ALA A 197 -26.63 5.75 -2.69
CA ALA A 197 -27.56 6.23 -3.72
C ALA A 197 -28.56 7.28 -3.20
N SER A 198 -28.65 7.51 -1.89
CA SER A 198 -29.58 8.50 -1.33
C SER A 198 -29.26 9.93 -1.82
N PRO A 199 -30.25 10.82 -1.98
CA PRO A 199 -30.00 12.19 -2.45
C PRO A 199 -29.01 12.98 -1.58
N ALA A 200 -29.02 12.74 -0.25
CA ALA A 200 -28.08 13.36 0.67
C ALA A 200 -26.64 12.85 0.44
N ALA A 201 -26.48 11.54 0.24
CA ALA A 201 -25.19 10.93 -0.07
C ALA A 201 -24.67 11.39 -1.44
N GLN A 202 -25.55 11.51 -2.45
CA GLN A 202 -25.21 12.05 -3.77
C GLN A 202 -24.74 13.51 -3.67
N ALA A 203 -25.40 14.35 -2.87
CA ALA A 203 -24.97 15.74 -2.66
C ALA A 203 -23.57 15.82 -2.03
N HIS A 204 -23.24 14.95 -1.08
CA HIS A 204 -21.89 14.88 -0.49
C HIS A 204 -20.87 14.32 -1.48
N THR A 205 -21.24 13.32 -2.27
CA THR A 205 -20.41 12.76 -3.35
C THR A 205 -20.08 13.82 -4.39
N HIS A 206 -21.08 14.60 -4.83
CA HIS A 206 -20.92 15.69 -5.78
C HIS A 206 -19.97 16.77 -5.26
N ARG A 207 -20.05 17.14 -3.97
CA ARG A 207 -19.11 18.08 -3.34
C ARG A 207 -17.68 17.54 -3.36
N LEU A 208 -17.51 16.25 -3.04
CA LEU A 208 -16.19 15.61 -3.06
C LEU A 208 -15.64 15.49 -4.48
N TYR A 209 -16.48 15.12 -5.45
CA TYR A 209 -16.15 15.07 -6.86
C TYR A 209 -15.72 16.45 -7.39
N SER A 210 -16.49 17.50 -7.07
CA SER A 210 -16.19 18.88 -7.47
C SER A 210 -14.88 19.37 -6.87
N LEU A 211 -14.62 19.06 -5.59
CA LEU A 211 -13.36 19.39 -4.94
C LEU A 211 -12.18 18.70 -5.63
N LEU A 212 -12.27 17.38 -5.85
CA LEU A 212 -11.20 16.61 -6.49
C LEU A 212 -10.98 17.03 -7.94
N SER A 213 -12.04 17.37 -8.67
CA SER A 213 -11.94 17.93 -10.02
C SER A 213 -11.24 19.27 -9.99
N THR A 214 -11.66 20.21 -9.13
CA THR A 214 -11.02 21.54 -8.95
C THR A 214 -9.53 21.41 -8.64
N LEU A 215 -9.16 20.42 -7.83
CA LEU A 215 -7.78 20.10 -7.54
C LEU A 215 -7.04 19.58 -8.78
N ALA A 216 -7.63 18.67 -9.56
CA ALA A 216 -7.06 18.17 -10.81
C ALA A 216 -6.87 19.27 -11.88
N TYR A 217 -7.71 20.31 -11.90
CA TYR A 217 -7.58 21.46 -12.82
C TYR A 217 -6.27 22.25 -12.69
N THR A 218 -5.53 22.08 -11.59
CA THR A 218 -4.23 22.73 -11.42
C THR A 218 -3.12 22.14 -12.32
N LEU A 219 -3.47 21.18 -13.19
CA LEU A 219 -2.56 20.40 -14.03
C LEU A 219 -2.96 20.44 -15.52
N PRO A 220 -2.03 20.15 -16.45
CA PRO A 220 -2.15 20.55 -17.85
C PRO A 220 -3.20 19.77 -18.68
N LEU A 221 -3.85 18.74 -18.15
CA LEU A 221 -4.81 17.92 -18.89
C LEU A 221 -6.14 17.76 -18.14
N PRO A 222 -6.92 18.84 -17.94
CA PRO A 222 -8.15 18.80 -17.16
C PRO A 222 -9.30 18.14 -17.96
N VAL A 223 -9.19 16.86 -18.28
CA VAL A 223 -10.20 16.13 -19.06
C VAL A 223 -11.53 16.09 -18.30
N SER A 224 -11.48 15.94 -16.98
CA SER A 224 -12.66 15.99 -16.11
C SER A 224 -13.48 17.27 -16.25
N ALA A 225 -12.90 18.36 -16.75
CA ALA A 225 -13.57 19.63 -16.97
C ALA A 225 -14.67 19.61 -18.03
N PHE A 226 -14.46 18.78 -19.05
CA PHE A 226 -15.30 18.73 -20.24
C PHE A 226 -16.37 17.66 -20.13
N VAL A 227 -16.43 17.01 -18.97
CA VAL A 227 -17.21 15.84 -18.71
C VAL A 227 -18.31 16.20 -17.70
N GLN A 228 -19.56 15.95 -18.07
CA GLN A 228 -20.70 16.08 -17.16
C GLN A 228 -21.16 14.68 -16.74
N PRO A 229 -20.64 14.13 -15.63
CA PRO A 229 -21.07 12.84 -15.13
C PRO A 229 -22.48 12.92 -14.54
N ASP A 230 -23.21 11.81 -14.62
CA ASP A 230 -24.40 11.62 -13.79
C ASP A 230 -24.00 11.27 -12.34
N PRO A 231 -24.94 11.30 -11.37
CA PRO A 231 -24.61 11.05 -9.97
C PRO A 231 -23.98 9.66 -9.70
N GLU A 232 -24.29 8.67 -10.53
CA GLU A 232 -23.70 7.34 -10.41
C GLU A 232 -22.24 7.36 -10.88
N ALA A 233 -21.95 7.96 -12.03
CA ALA A 233 -20.61 8.13 -12.56
C ALA A 233 -19.72 8.97 -11.63
N GLU A 234 -20.25 9.99 -10.95
CA GLU A 234 -19.52 10.72 -9.91
C GLU A 234 -19.08 9.79 -8.77
N CYS A 235 -20.00 8.99 -8.25
CA CYS A 235 -19.71 8.01 -7.20
C CYS A 235 -18.66 6.98 -7.66
N GLN A 236 -18.82 6.43 -8.88
CA GLN A 236 -17.87 5.49 -9.45
C GLN A 236 -16.48 6.12 -9.63
N THR A 237 -16.41 7.38 -10.05
CA THR A 237 -15.14 8.11 -10.22
C THR A 237 -14.44 8.30 -8.88
N VAL A 238 -15.17 8.75 -7.86
CA VAL A 238 -14.63 8.94 -6.50
C VAL A 238 -14.14 7.62 -5.90
N LEU A 239 -14.95 6.55 -5.98
CA LEU A 239 -14.54 5.23 -5.51
C LEU A 239 -13.35 4.70 -6.32
N GLY A 240 -13.38 4.83 -7.65
CA GLY A 240 -12.28 4.57 -8.58
C GLY A 240 -10.98 5.16 -8.09
N PHE A 241 -11.02 6.47 -7.81
CA PHE A 241 -9.86 7.24 -7.44
C PHE A 241 -9.30 6.77 -6.10
N LEU A 242 -10.16 6.54 -5.12
CA LEU A 242 -9.72 6.05 -3.81
C LEU A 242 -9.16 4.63 -3.89
N HIS A 243 -9.72 3.73 -4.71
CA HIS A 243 -9.15 2.40 -4.91
C HIS A 243 -7.76 2.46 -5.55
N ILE A 244 -7.55 3.32 -6.55
CA ILE A 244 -6.23 3.45 -7.17
C ILE A 244 -5.27 4.15 -6.22
N ALA A 245 -5.65 5.29 -5.63
CA ALA A 245 -4.77 6.06 -4.77
C ALA A 245 -4.40 5.30 -3.48
N ILE A 246 -5.40 4.78 -2.76
CA ILE A 246 -5.24 4.16 -1.45
C ILE A 246 -5.03 2.65 -1.57
N GLY A 247 -5.78 1.98 -2.45
CA GLY A 247 -5.72 0.53 -2.61
C GLY A 247 -4.54 0.02 -3.44
N LEU A 248 -4.04 0.82 -4.41
CA LEU A 248 -2.92 0.44 -5.28
C LEU A 248 -1.66 1.26 -5.02
N LEU A 249 -1.70 2.58 -5.19
CA LEU A 249 -0.50 3.41 -5.18
C LEU A 249 0.14 3.48 -3.79
N ALA A 250 -0.64 3.78 -2.75
CA ALA A 250 -0.13 3.86 -1.38
C ALA A 250 0.62 2.60 -0.91
N PRO A 251 0.08 1.37 -1.04
CA PRO A 251 0.81 0.18 -0.63
C PRO A 251 2.06 -0.06 -1.48
N LEU A 252 2.01 0.19 -2.79
CA LEU A 252 3.18 0.04 -3.67
C LEU A 252 4.30 1.03 -3.35
N VAL A 253 3.96 2.28 -3.00
CA VAL A 253 4.95 3.27 -2.55
C VAL A 253 5.61 2.80 -1.25
N CYS A 254 4.83 2.34 -0.27
CA CYS A 254 5.36 1.80 0.98
C CYS A 254 6.33 0.62 0.76
N GLU A 255 6.00 -0.29 -0.15
CA GLU A 255 6.86 -1.43 -0.49
C GLU A 255 8.09 -1.02 -1.31
N ALA A 256 7.94 -0.13 -2.29
CA ALA A 256 9.06 0.39 -3.07
C ALA A 256 10.08 1.12 -2.18
N LEU A 257 9.61 1.94 -1.23
CA LEU A 257 10.48 2.61 -0.25
C LEU A 257 11.20 1.61 0.65
N ALA A 258 10.50 0.57 1.09
CA ALA A 258 11.10 -0.47 1.90
C ALA A 258 12.18 -1.26 1.14
N GLU A 259 11.91 -1.64 -0.11
CA GLU A 259 12.86 -2.35 -0.95
C GLU A 259 14.05 -1.47 -1.34
N ALA A 260 13.82 -0.20 -1.66
CA ALA A 260 14.88 0.75 -1.94
C ALA A 260 15.85 0.88 -0.74
N ARG A 261 15.33 0.94 0.50
CA ARG A 261 16.16 0.96 1.70
C ARG A 261 17.00 -0.31 1.84
N LEU A 262 16.42 -1.48 1.62
CA LEU A 262 17.13 -2.76 1.65
C LEU A 262 18.20 -2.85 0.55
N PHE A 263 17.85 -2.41 -0.65
CA PHE A 263 18.76 -2.36 -1.79
C PHE A 263 19.96 -1.45 -1.51
N ARG A 264 19.78 -0.26 -0.95
CA ARG A 264 20.89 0.61 -0.56
C ARG A 264 21.79 -0.02 0.50
N GLN A 265 21.22 -0.72 1.48
CA GLN A 265 22.01 -1.47 2.48
C GLN A 265 22.86 -2.56 1.82
N GLN A 266 22.29 -3.29 0.85
CA GLN A 266 23.00 -4.29 0.06
C GLN A 266 24.11 -3.69 -0.79
N GLN A 267 23.88 -2.55 -1.47
CA GLN A 267 24.92 -1.84 -2.21
C GLN A 267 26.09 -1.41 -1.31
N ARG A 268 25.80 -0.88 -0.12
CA ARG A 268 26.85 -0.52 0.86
C ARG A 268 27.68 -1.73 1.28
N ARG A 269 27.04 -2.88 1.55
CA ARG A 269 27.74 -4.12 1.88
C ARG A 269 28.61 -4.62 0.72
N ARG A 270 28.11 -4.61 -0.51
CA ARG A 270 28.90 -4.99 -1.69
C ARG A 270 30.13 -4.12 -1.87
N ARG A 271 29.97 -2.79 -1.74
CA ARG A 271 31.11 -1.84 -1.79
C ARG A 271 32.14 -2.12 -0.69
N ALA A 272 31.70 -2.39 0.54
CA ALA A 272 32.60 -2.73 1.63
C ALA A 272 33.38 -4.04 1.39
N LEU A 273 32.82 -4.97 0.62
CA LEU A 273 33.46 -6.22 0.21
C LEU A 273 34.27 -6.09 -1.10
N GLY A 274 34.41 -4.89 -1.66
CA GLY A 274 35.08 -4.68 -2.95
C GLY A 274 34.34 -5.28 -4.16
N LEU A 275 33.07 -5.67 -3.98
CA LEU A 275 32.25 -6.23 -5.06
C LEU A 275 31.66 -5.10 -5.92
N PRO A 276 31.50 -5.33 -7.24
CA PRO A 276 30.86 -4.35 -8.11
C PRO A 276 29.41 -4.11 -7.69
N ALA A 277 28.97 -2.86 -7.85
CA ALA A 277 27.59 -2.45 -7.63
C ALA A 277 26.63 -3.23 -8.55
N GLU A 278 25.42 -3.51 -8.07
CA GLU A 278 24.40 -4.16 -8.90
C GLU A 278 23.89 -3.18 -9.95
N ARG A 279 23.61 -3.69 -11.15
CA ARG A 279 23.15 -2.92 -12.32
C ARG A 279 21.90 -3.58 -12.88
N GLY A 280 21.11 -2.81 -13.64
CA GLY A 280 19.88 -3.26 -14.28
C GLY A 280 18.68 -2.37 -13.95
N ILE A 281 17.51 -2.72 -14.47
CA ILE A 281 16.28 -1.94 -14.33
C ILE A 281 15.87 -1.81 -12.86
N ASP A 282 15.94 -2.89 -12.09
CA ASP A 282 15.64 -2.88 -10.65
C ASP A 282 16.56 -1.91 -9.90
N ALA A 283 17.87 -1.91 -10.22
CA ALA A 283 18.82 -1.00 -9.61
C ALA A 283 18.53 0.47 -9.96
N SER A 284 18.11 0.74 -11.20
CA SER A 284 17.68 2.08 -11.63
C SER A 284 16.41 2.54 -10.90
N ILE A 285 15.40 1.67 -10.78
CA ILE A 285 14.14 1.99 -10.11
C ILE A 285 14.36 2.23 -8.62
N PHE A 286 15.02 1.30 -7.91
CA PHE A 286 15.29 1.47 -6.48
C PHE A 286 16.28 2.60 -6.20
N GLY A 287 17.20 2.86 -7.15
CA GLY A 287 18.05 4.03 -7.15
C GLY A 287 17.25 5.33 -7.21
N ALA A 288 16.30 5.44 -8.15
CA ALA A 288 15.44 6.61 -8.33
C ALA A 288 14.47 6.81 -7.15
N VAL A 289 13.77 5.77 -6.72
CA VAL A 289 12.91 5.79 -5.51
C VAL A 289 13.75 6.21 -4.31
N GLY A 290 14.96 5.68 -4.23
CA GLY A 290 15.89 6.04 -3.19
C GLY A 290 16.27 7.52 -3.25
N PHE A 291 16.70 8.02 -4.39
CA PHE A 291 17.05 9.43 -4.56
C PHE A 291 15.88 10.34 -4.17
N LEU A 292 14.67 10.04 -4.66
CA LEU A 292 13.46 10.79 -4.33
C LEU A 292 13.15 10.80 -2.82
N ALA A 293 13.40 9.69 -2.11
CA ALA A 293 13.08 9.56 -0.70
C ALA A 293 14.07 10.27 0.25
N ASP A 294 15.35 10.35 -0.13
CA ASP A 294 16.42 10.87 0.74
C ASP A 294 16.88 12.27 0.33
N GLU A 295 17.00 12.52 -0.98
CA GLU A 295 17.65 13.70 -1.55
C GLU A 295 16.67 14.57 -2.37
N GLY A 296 15.53 14.01 -2.76
CA GLY A 296 14.49 14.70 -3.48
C GLY A 296 13.94 15.87 -2.66
N SER A 297 13.78 17.03 -3.30
CA SER A 297 12.95 18.09 -2.73
C SER A 297 11.57 17.52 -2.46
N GLY A 298 11.09 17.60 -1.22
CA GLY A 298 9.75 17.13 -0.85
C GLY A 298 8.67 17.74 -1.74
N LEU A 299 8.86 18.98 -2.21
CA LEU A 299 8.00 19.65 -3.18
C LEU A 299 8.01 18.96 -4.55
N PHE A 300 9.18 18.52 -5.02
CA PHE A 300 9.29 17.81 -6.30
C PHE A 300 8.59 16.45 -6.25
N VAL A 301 8.78 15.70 -5.15
CA VAL A 301 8.09 14.42 -4.95
C VAL A 301 6.58 14.64 -4.85
N ALA A 302 6.14 15.64 -4.07
CA ALA A 302 4.74 16.00 -3.96
C ALA A 302 4.15 16.39 -5.32
N ALA A 303 4.88 17.15 -6.14
CA ALA A 303 4.44 17.52 -7.48
C ALA A 303 4.30 16.30 -8.41
N ILE A 304 5.23 15.35 -8.39
CA ILE A 304 5.11 14.11 -9.18
C ILE A 304 3.88 13.31 -8.73
N VAL A 305 3.73 13.10 -7.41
CA VAL A 305 2.58 12.36 -6.85
C VAL A 305 1.27 13.06 -7.22
N TRP A 306 1.25 14.39 -7.14
CA TRP A 306 0.11 15.20 -7.54
C TRP A 306 -0.27 15.00 -9.01
N VAL A 307 0.71 15.10 -9.91
CA VAL A 307 0.52 14.86 -11.35
C VAL A 307 -0.05 13.48 -11.61
N LEU A 308 0.51 12.44 -10.98
CA LEU A 308 0.03 11.07 -11.16
C LEU A 308 -1.41 10.88 -10.65
N LEU A 309 -1.74 11.46 -9.49
CA LEU A 309 -3.08 11.39 -8.92
C LEU A 309 -4.10 12.13 -9.78
N ALA A 310 -3.78 13.31 -10.29
CA ALA A 310 -4.69 14.05 -11.16
C ALA A 310 -4.88 13.37 -12.52
N VAL A 311 -3.81 12.87 -13.15
CA VAL A 311 -3.93 12.08 -14.38
C VAL A 311 -4.82 10.86 -14.14
N THR A 312 -4.66 10.19 -13.00
CA THR A 312 -5.53 9.07 -12.59
C THR A 312 -6.99 9.52 -12.44
N TRP A 313 -7.22 10.67 -11.80
CA TRP A 313 -8.55 11.26 -11.64
C TRP A 313 -9.21 11.53 -13.00
N ASP A 314 -8.50 12.18 -13.92
CA ASP A 314 -9.01 12.52 -15.25
C ASP A 314 -9.36 11.28 -16.07
N TRP A 315 -8.51 10.25 -16.03
CA TRP A 315 -8.81 8.98 -16.70
C TRP A 315 -10.04 8.30 -16.11
N LEU A 316 -10.17 8.29 -14.78
CA LEU A 316 -11.33 7.68 -14.12
C LEU A 316 -12.62 8.45 -14.42
N ALA A 317 -12.58 9.78 -14.41
CA ALA A 317 -13.71 10.62 -14.77
C ALA A 317 -14.13 10.40 -16.23
N LEU A 318 -13.17 10.20 -17.14
CA LEU A 318 -13.46 9.89 -18.54
C LEU A 318 -14.05 8.48 -18.70
N PHE A 319 -13.53 7.47 -17.98
CA PHE A 319 -13.94 6.08 -18.17
C PHE A 319 -15.17 5.66 -17.37
N SER A 320 -15.57 6.42 -16.34
CA SER A 320 -16.82 6.18 -15.60
C SER A 320 -18.07 6.46 -16.45
N ILE A 321 -17.92 7.19 -17.56
CA ILE A 321 -19.02 7.51 -18.47
C ILE A 321 -19.20 6.45 -19.56
N PRO A 322 -20.45 5.99 -19.81
CA PRO A 322 -20.76 5.09 -20.91
C PRO A 322 -20.19 5.57 -22.25
N ALA A 323 -19.66 4.65 -23.05
CA ALA A 323 -19.04 4.98 -24.35
C ALA A 323 -20.00 5.74 -25.29
N GLU A 324 -21.30 5.44 -25.22
CA GLU A 324 -22.34 6.13 -25.98
C GLU A 324 -22.40 7.62 -25.63
N GLN A 325 -22.43 7.96 -24.34
CA GLN A 325 -22.46 9.36 -23.88
C GLN A 325 -21.18 10.12 -24.25
N ARG A 326 -20.01 9.44 -24.25
CA ARG A 326 -18.75 10.03 -24.69
C ARG A 326 -18.76 10.42 -26.17
N ALA A 327 -19.34 9.58 -27.04
CA ALA A 327 -19.46 9.88 -28.47
C ALA A 327 -20.33 11.10 -28.72
N TRP A 328 -21.42 11.26 -27.96
CA TRP A 328 -22.30 12.43 -28.05
C TRP A 328 -21.64 13.73 -27.60
N GLN A 329 -20.84 13.69 -26.53
CA GLN A 329 -20.12 14.87 -26.03
C GLN A 329 -19.05 15.34 -27.02
N GLY A 330 -18.32 14.40 -27.64
CA GLY A 330 -17.32 14.72 -28.66
C GLY A 330 -17.88 15.32 -29.95
N ALA A 331 -19.18 15.14 -30.24
CA ALA A 331 -19.82 15.73 -31.42
C ALA A 331 -20.32 17.16 -31.21
N ARG A 332 -20.34 17.67 -29.97
CA ARG A 332 -20.86 19.02 -29.64
C ARG A 332 -19.78 20.04 -29.28
N GLY A 333 -18.54 19.61 -29.06
CA GLY A 333 -17.38 20.48 -28.80
C GLY A 333 -16.59 20.77 -30.07
#